data_AF-A0A0B8PGD7-F1
#
_entry.id   AF-A0A0B8PGD7-F1
#
_cell.length_a   1.000
_cell.length_b   1.000
_cell.length_c   1.000
_cell.angle_alpha   90.00
_cell.angle_beta   90.00
_cell.angle_gamma   90.00
#
_symmetry.space_group_name_H-M   'P 1'
#
loop_
_entity.id
_entity.type
_entity.pdbx_description
1 polymer ?
#
loop_
_entity_poly.entity_id
_entity_poly.type
_entity_poly.pdbx_seq_one_letter_code
_entity_poly.pdbx_strand_id
1 'polypeptide(L)'
;MYFNIGINSYIIDAIIGLSVVYKAMDNVGAFQRWFGVQPNTKLATLLFGFCHGFGLSSKIIEYDISPDGLVPNLLAFNVGVEIGQLIALGTILIVMGFWRRHQSFIRQAYSVNILMMSLGFMLIGYQLTGYVVAQ
;
A
#
# COMPACT_ATOMS: atom_id res chain seq x y z
N MET A 1 -27.83 5.89 11.94
CA MET A 1 -27.13 7.13 11.53
C MET A 1 -26.13 7.53 12.63
N TYR A 2 -25.06 6.75 12.87
CA TYR A 2 -24.10 7.05 13.97
C TYR A 2 -22.64 6.60 13.78
N PHE A 3 -22.19 6.24 12.57
CA PHE A 3 -20.75 6.08 12.28
C PHE A 3 -20.42 6.53 10.86
N ASN A 4 -20.53 7.82 10.59
CA ASN A 4 -19.85 8.44 9.45
C ASN A 4 -18.38 8.70 9.86
N ILE A 5 -17.64 7.63 10.20
CA ILE A 5 -16.17 7.68 10.14
C ILE A 5 -15.81 7.49 8.67
N GLY A 6 -16.36 8.35 7.80
CA GLY A 6 -16.00 8.45 6.41
C GLY A 6 -14.66 9.15 6.36
N ILE A 7 -13.60 8.45 6.77
CA ILE A 7 -12.25 8.89 6.45
C ILE A 7 -12.25 9.03 4.93
N ASN A 8 -12.07 10.26 4.47
CA ASN A 8 -12.19 10.60 3.07
C ASN A 8 -11.31 9.64 2.24
N SER A 9 -11.88 9.01 1.20
CA SER A 9 -11.13 8.12 0.30
C SER A 9 -9.83 8.77 -0.21
N TYR A 10 -9.84 10.08 -0.41
CA TYR A 10 -8.65 10.85 -0.76
C TYR A 10 -7.54 10.77 0.31
N ILE A 11 -7.89 10.78 1.59
CA ILE A 11 -6.92 10.68 2.68
C ILE A 11 -6.37 9.25 2.77
N ILE A 12 -7.23 8.24 2.61
CA ILE A 12 -6.83 6.82 2.65
C ILE A 12 -5.84 6.52 1.53
N ASP A 13 -6.17 6.89 0.29
CA ASP A 13 -5.31 6.63 -0.86
C ASP A 13 -4.00 7.43 -0.79
N ALA A 14 -4.01 8.62 -0.18
CA ALA A 14 -2.79 9.37 0.12
C ALA A 14 -1.89 8.64 1.15
N ILE A 15 -2.48 8.02 2.19
CA ILE A 15 -1.73 7.18 3.15
C ILE A 15 -1.13 5.96 2.46
N ILE A 16 -1.85 5.35 1.51
CA ILE A 16 -1.34 4.24 0.69
C ILE A 16 -0.13 4.73 -0.12
N GLY A 17 -0.23 5.87 -0.79
CA GLY A 17 0.89 6.48 -1.52
C GLY A 17 2.09 6.77 -0.61
N LEU A 18 1.85 7.27 0.60
CA LEU A 18 2.88 7.49 1.61
C LEU A 18 3.60 6.19 2.01
N SER A 19 2.88 5.08 2.13
CA SER A 19 3.47 3.78 2.45
C SER A 19 4.45 3.29 1.37
N VAL A 20 4.16 3.57 0.09
CA VAL A 20 5.03 3.25 -1.04
C VAL A 20 6.31 4.09 -0.98
N VAL A 21 6.20 5.40 -0.73
CA VAL A 21 7.35 6.30 -0.55
C VAL A 21 8.22 5.83 0.61
N TYR A 22 7.60 5.56 1.77
CA TYR A 22 8.30 5.06 2.95
C TYR A 22 9.06 3.77 2.64
N LYS A 23 8.39 2.81 1.98
CA LYS A 23 9.03 1.52 1.71
C LYS A 23 10.15 1.61 0.68
N ALA A 24 10.02 2.48 -0.32
CA ALA A 24 11.08 2.76 -1.29
C ALA A 24 12.31 3.39 -0.61
N MET A 25 12.09 4.35 0.31
CA MET A 25 13.16 4.96 1.11
C MET A 25 13.86 3.96 2.03
N ASP A 26 13.10 3.08 2.67
CA ASP A 26 13.62 1.98 3.50
C ASP A 26 14.48 1.02 2.68
N ASN A 27 14.01 0.61 1.49
CA ASN A 27 14.73 -0.31 0.61
C ASN A 27 16.08 0.22 0.09
N VAL A 28 16.24 1.54 -0.08
CA VAL A 28 17.52 2.16 -0.50
C VAL A 28 18.41 2.54 0.69
N GLY A 29 17.98 2.27 1.93
CA GLY A 29 18.72 2.61 3.14
C GLY A 29 18.76 4.11 3.44
N ALA A 30 17.81 4.91 2.93
CA ALA A 30 17.80 6.36 3.11
C ALA A 30 17.68 6.75 4.59
N PHE A 31 16.85 6.06 5.37
CA PHE A 31 16.67 6.35 6.80
C PHE A 31 17.98 6.23 7.60
N GLN A 32 18.72 5.15 7.37
CA GLN A 32 20.02 4.96 8.03
C GLN A 32 21.05 6.00 7.58
N ARG A 33 21.04 6.39 6.29
CA ARG A 33 22.00 7.35 5.73
C ARG A 33 21.72 8.80 6.10
N TRP A 34 20.46 9.17 6.27
CA TRP A 34 20.04 10.56 6.57
C TRP A 34 19.85 10.82 8.05
N PHE A 35 19.29 9.86 8.79
CA PHE A 35 18.89 10.05 10.18
C PHE A 35 19.68 9.17 11.17
N GLY A 36 20.55 8.27 10.68
CA GLY A 36 21.35 7.38 11.53
C GLY A 36 20.53 6.33 12.30
N VAL A 37 19.21 6.28 12.08
CA VAL A 37 18.28 5.36 12.73
C VAL A 37 17.52 4.56 11.68
N GLN A 38 17.28 3.29 11.96
CA GLN A 38 16.43 2.45 11.13
C GLN A 38 15.08 2.29 11.83
N PRO A 39 13.99 2.87 11.29
CA PRO A 39 12.67 2.70 11.87
C PRO A 39 12.26 1.22 11.85
N ASN A 40 11.52 0.78 12.87
CA ASN A 40 11.14 -0.62 13.01
C ASN A 40 10.18 -1.02 11.89
N THR A 41 10.69 -1.80 10.93
CA THR A 41 9.95 -2.27 9.75
C THR A 41 8.69 -3.05 10.13
N LYS A 42 8.68 -3.76 11.26
CA LYS A 42 7.49 -4.50 11.72
C LYS A 42 6.36 -3.56 12.13
N LEU A 43 6.69 -2.49 12.85
CA LEU A 43 5.70 -1.47 13.26
C LEU A 43 5.16 -0.73 12.05
N ALA A 44 6.02 -0.36 11.10
CA ALA A 44 5.61 0.28 9.87
C ALA A 44 4.65 -0.61 9.05
N THR A 45 5.00 -1.89 8.84
CA THR A 45 4.14 -2.83 8.12
C THR A 45 2.79 -3.05 8.82
N LEU A 46 2.78 -3.07 10.16
CA LEU A 46 1.53 -3.19 10.93
C LEU A 46 0.64 -1.96 10.73
N LEU A 47 1.20 -0.75 10.88
CA LEU A 47 0.46 0.50 10.74
C LEU A 47 -0.07 0.66 9.31
N PHE A 48 0.77 0.44 8.29
CA PHE A 48 0.34 0.53 6.90
C PHE A 48 -0.67 -0.57 6.53
N GLY A 49 -0.46 -1.79 7.01
CA GLY A 49 -1.42 -2.89 6.81
C GLY A 49 -2.79 -2.58 7.41
N PHE A 50 -2.81 -1.98 8.61
CA PHE A 50 -4.06 -1.54 9.24
C PHE A 50 -4.75 -0.43 8.44
N CYS A 51 -4.02 0.61 8.03
CA CYS A 51 -4.58 1.69 7.21
C CYS A 51 -5.10 1.17 5.86
N HIS A 52 -4.37 0.27 5.21
CA HIS A 52 -4.77 -0.33 3.94
C HIS A 52 -6.02 -1.20 4.08
N GLY A 53 -6.09 -2.03 5.13
CA GLY A 53 -7.28 -2.83 5.46
C GLY A 53 -8.51 -1.97 5.77
N PHE A 54 -8.31 -0.85 6.48
CA PHE A 54 -9.38 0.12 6.75
C PHE A 54 -9.90 0.78 5.45
N GLY A 55 -8.99 1.14 4.54
CA GLY A 55 -9.34 1.70 3.24
C GLY A 55 -10.19 0.77 2.39
N LEU A 56 -9.75 -0.47 2.29
CA LEU A 56 -10.47 -1.51 1.57
C LEU A 56 -11.83 -1.81 2.19
N SER A 57 -11.95 -1.83 3.53
CA SER A 57 -13.25 -1.97 4.21
C SER A 57 -14.18 -0.80 3.95
N SER A 58 -13.66 0.43 3.86
CA SER A 58 -14.46 1.63 3.55
C SER A 58 -15.05 1.55 2.14
N LYS A 59 -14.27 1.04 1.17
CA LYS A 59 -14.75 0.81 -0.21
C LYS A 59 -15.81 -0.28 -0.31
N ILE A 60 -15.73 -1.33 0.50
CA ILE A 60 -16.79 -2.36 0.54
C ILE A 60 -18.13 -1.75 0.94
N ILE A 61 -18.14 -0.83 1.90
CA ILE A 61 -19.36 -0.15 2.36
C ILE A 61 -19.94 0.72 1.24
N GLU A 62 -19.09 1.35 0.41
CA GLU A 62 -19.52 2.13 -0.77
C GLU A 62 -20.10 1.24 -1.90
N TYR A 63 -19.72 -0.03 -1.99
CA TYR A 63 -20.17 -0.94 -3.06
C TYR A 63 -21.61 -1.47 -2.90
N ASP A 64 -22.36 -1.02 -1.89
CA ASP A 64 -23.77 -1.38 -1.62
C ASP A 64 -24.04 -2.89 -1.76
N ILE A 65 -23.19 -3.71 -1.13
CA ILE A 65 -23.31 -5.17 -1.19
C ILE A 65 -24.69 -5.57 -0.66
N SER A 66 -25.45 -6.29 -1.50
CA SER A 66 -26.78 -6.77 -1.16
C SER A 66 -26.80 -7.41 0.24
N PRO A 67 -27.73 -7.00 1.13
CA PRO A 67 -27.86 -7.56 2.48
C PRO A 67 -28.10 -9.08 2.47
N ASP A 68 -28.71 -9.59 1.39
CA ASP A 68 -28.94 -11.02 1.17
C ASP A 68 -27.61 -11.72 0.86
N GLY A 69 -27.07 -12.43 1.85
CA GLY A 69 -25.80 -13.15 1.71
C GLY A 69 -24.56 -12.34 2.12
N LEU A 70 -24.70 -11.36 3.02
CA LEU A 70 -23.58 -10.57 3.54
C LEU A 70 -22.42 -11.44 4.06
N VAL A 71 -22.70 -12.47 4.85
CA VAL A 71 -21.66 -13.37 5.42
C VAL A 71 -20.89 -14.13 4.33
N PRO A 72 -21.54 -14.85 3.39
CA PRO A 72 -20.82 -15.50 2.30
C PRO A 72 -20.09 -14.52 1.38
N ASN A 73 -20.62 -13.31 1.15
CA ASN A 73 -19.94 -12.28 0.35
C ASN A 73 -18.66 -11.76 1.03
N LEU A 74 -18.71 -11.50 2.34
CA LEU A 74 -17.53 -11.09 3.11
C LEU A 74 -16.48 -12.20 3.19
N LEU A 75 -16.90 -13.46 3.34
CA LEU A 75 -15.98 -14.60 3.29
C LEU A 75 -15.31 -14.74 1.93
N ALA A 76 -16.09 -14.71 0.84
CA ALA A 76 -15.55 -14.78 -0.52
C ALA A 76 -14.59 -13.63 -0.81
N PHE A 77 -14.92 -12.42 -0.35
CA PHE A 77 -14.05 -11.25 -0.47
C PHE A 77 -12.71 -11.45 0.28
N ASN A 78 -12.74 -11.82 1.57
CA ASN A 78 -11.51 -12.01 2.36
C ASN A 78 -10.65 -13.15 1.80
N VAL A 79 -11.28 -14.26 1.40
CA VAL A 79 -10.58 -15.38 0.75
C VAL A 79 -9.96 -14.92 -0.57
N GLY A 80 -10.68 -14.14 -1.38
CA GLY A 80 -10.16 -13.56 -2.60
C GLY A 80 -8.94 -12.65 -2.37
N VAL A 81 -9.00 -11.79 -1.35
CA VAL A 81 -7.88 -10.92 -0.95
C VAL A 81 -6.67 -11.73 -0.50
N GLU A 82 -6.87 -12.73 0.36
CA GLU A 82 -5.77 -13.56 0.87
C GLU A 82 -5.11 -14.36 -0.27
N ILE A 83 -5.91 -14.96 -1.17
CA ILE A 83 -5.39 -15.65 -2.35
C ILE A 83 -4.62 -14.68 -3.25
N GLY A 84 -5.18 -13.50 -3.52
CA GLY A 84 -4.51 -12.47 -4.32
C GLY A 84 -3.17 -12.04 -3.72
N GLN A 85 -3.13 -11.84 -2.40
CA GLN A 85 -1.91 -11.49 -1.68
C GLN A 85 -0.86 -12.62 -1.75
N LEU A 86 -1.26 -13.87 -1.53
CA LEU A 86 -0.35 -15.03 -1.62
C LEU A 86 0.24 -15.19 -3.03
N ILE A 87 -0.59 -15.04 -4.07
CA ILE A 87 -0.13 -15.09 -5.46
C ILE A 87 0.83 -13.95 -5.73
N ALA A 88 0.47 -12.71 -5.38
CA ALA A 88 1.31 -11.53 -5.60
C ALA A 88 2.67 -11.65 -4.89
N LEU A 89 2.68 -12.01 -3.61
CA LEU A 89 3.91 -12.22 -2.84
C LEU A 89 4.74 -13.37 -3.41
N GLY A 90 4.11 -14.48 -3.79
CA GLY A 90 4.78 -15.62 -4.43
C GLY A 90 5.45 -15.23 -5.74
N THR A 91 4.74 -14.53 -6.63
CA THR A 91 5.29 -14.04 -7.90
C THR A 91 6.44 -13.07 -7.68
N ILE A 92 6.27 -12.08 -6.79
CA ILE A 92 7.32 -11.10 -6.47
C ILE A 92 8.57 -11.82 -5.95
N LEU A 93 8.41 -12.80 -5.05
CA LEU A 93 9.52 -13.56 -4.48
C LEU A 93 10.28 -14.37 -5.55
N ILE A 94 9.57 -15.02 -6.47
CA ILE A 94 10.17 -15.76 -7.59
C ILE A 94 10.95 -14.80 -8.50
N VAL A 95 10.32 -13.71 -8.94
CA VAL A 95 10.93 -12.71 -9.82
C VAL A 95 12.17 -12.09 -9.17
N MET A 96 12.07 -11.67 -7.91
CA MET A 96 13.19 -11.13 -7.13
C MET A 96 14.30 -12.16 -6.96
N GLY A 97 13.97 -13.44 -6.77
CA GLY A 97 14.92 -14.54 -6.64
C GLY A 97 15.78 -14.73 -7.89
N PHE A 98 15.19 -14.64 -9.08
CA PHE A 98 15.93 -14.66 -10.34
C PHE A 98 16.68 -13.36 -10.59
N TRP A 99 16.03 -12.22 -10.36
CA TRP A 99 16.59 -10.90 -10.64
C TRP A 99 17.82 -10.59 -9.80
N ARG A 100 17.86 -11.04 -8.54
CA ARG A 100 19.00 -10.87 -7.64
C ARG A 100 20.27 -11.57 -8.11
N ARG A 101 20.18 -12.54 -9.03
CA ARG A 101 21.35 -13.23 -9.59
C ARG A 101 22.12 -12.39 -10.63
N HIS A 102 21.56 -11.27 -11.10
CA HIS A 102 22.24 -10.38 -12.04
C HIS A 102 23.24 -9.45 -11.33
N GLN A 103 24.43 -9.29 -11.90
CA GLN A 103 25.48 -8.37 -11.42
C GLN A 103 25.00 -6.91 -11.35
N SER A 104 24.05 -6.53 -12.21
CA SER A 104 23.45 -5.19 -12.26
C SER A 104 22.31 -4.98 -11.25
N PHE A 105 21.99 -5.96 -10.41
CA PHE A 105 20.85 -5.92 -9.49
C PHE A 105 20.84 -4.68 -8.61
N ILE A 106 21.98 -4.31 -8.02
CA ILE A 106 22.05 -3.14 -7.11
C ILE A 106 21.70 -1.84 -7.83
N ARG A 107 22.24 -1.63 -9.04
CA ARG A 107 21.94 -0.42 -9.84
C ARG A 107 20.48 -0.39 -10.27
N GLN A 108 19.94 -1.51 -10.73
CA GLN A 108 18.55 -1.58 -11.18
C GLN A 108 17.57 -1.46 -10.01
N ALA A 109 17.84 -2.10 -8.87
CA ALA A 109 17.05 -1.98 -7.64
C ALA A 109 17.00 -0.54 -7.15
N TYR A 110 18.12 0.19 -7.19
CA TYR A 110 18.14 1.61 -6.85
C TYR A 110 17.23 2.44 -7.78
N SER A 111 17.35 2.26 -9.10
CA SER A 111 16.49 2.95 -10.07
C SER A 111 15.00 2.63 -9.89
N VAL A 112 14.67 1.36 -9.63
CA VAL A 112 13.27 0.92 -9.40
C VAL A 112 12.72 1.53 -8.12
N ASN A 113 13.50 1.59 -7.02
CA ASN A 113 13.03 2.24 -5.79
C ASN A 113 12.86 3.76 -5.97
N ILE A 114 13.73 4.44 -6.73
CA ILE A 114 13.51 5.86 -7.06
C ILE A 114 12.20 6.03 -7.84
N LEU A 115 11.96 5.18 -8.84
CA LEU A 115 10.74 5.24 -9.64
C LEU A 115 9.50 4.99 -8.77
N MET A 116 9.54 3.98 -7.89
CA MET A 116 8.46 3.72 -6.92
C MET A 116 8.21 4.91 -6.00
N MET A 117 9.28 5.56 -5.52
CA MET A 117 9.17 6.76 -4.70
C MET A 117 8.53 7.92 -5.46
N SER A 118 8.95 8.18 -6.69
CA SER A 118 8.35 9.22 -7.56
C SER A 118 6.87 8.96 -7.83
N LEU A 119 6.50 7.70 -8.14
CA LEU A 119 5.10 7.31 -8.32
C LEU A 119 4.30 7.49 -7.03
N GLY A 120 4.87 7.13 -5.87
CA GLY A 120 4.23 7.33 -4.57
C GLY A 120 3.95 8.81 -4.29
N PHE A 121 4.92 9.69 -4.54
CA PHE A 121 4.71 11.15 -4.42
C PHE A 121 3.67 11.67 -5.41
N MET A 122 3.67 11.18 -6.65
CA MET A 122 2.69 11.55 -7.66
C MET A 122 1.27 11.15 -7.24
N LEU A 123 1.09 9.94 -6.69
CA LEU A 123 -0.18 9.47 -6.16
C LEU A 123 -0.67 10.33 -5.00
N ILE A 124 0.21 10.65 -4.04
CA ILE A 124 -0.12 11.56 -2.93
C ILE A 124 -0.58 12.93 -3.49
N GLY A 125 0.18 13.51 -4.42
CA GLY A 125 -0.15 14.80 -5.03
C GLY A 125 -1.47 14.79 -5.77
N TYR A 126 -1.73 13.75 -6.57
CA TYR A 126 -3.00 13.56 -7.27
C TYR A 126 -4.17 13.52 -6.29
N GLN A 127 -4.01 12.77 -5.21
CA GLN A 127 -5.08 12.55 -4.24
C GLN A 127 -5.33 13.76 -3.34
N LEU A 128 -4.28 14.47 -2.93
CA LEU A 128 -4.42 15.75 -2.21
C LEU A 128 -5.03 16.84 -3.09
N THR A 129 -4.68 16.90 -4.37
CA THR A 129 -5.30 17.85 -5.31
C THR A 129 -6.78 17.51 -5.52
N GLY A 130 -7.10 16.23 -5.69
CA GLY A 130 -8.48 15.74 -5.75
C GLY A 130 -9.29 16.09 -4.50
N TYR A 131 -8.67 15.98 -3.32
CA TYR A 131 -9.30 16.41 -2.06
C TYR A 131 -9.61 17.90 -2.04
N VAL A 132 -8.65 18.76 -2.42
CA VAL A 132 -8.81 20.22 -2.41
C VAL A 132 -9.84 20.69 -3.45
N VAL A 133 -9.90 20.05 -4.62
CA VAL A 133 -10.86 20.39 -5.69
C VAL A 133 -12.26 19.86 -5.40
N ALA A 134 -12.38 18.74 -4.68
CA ALA A 134 -13.67 18.14 -4.31
C ALA A 134 -14.30 18.76 -3.04
N GLN A 135 -13.59 19.63 -2.33
CA GLN A 135 -14.12 20.47 -1.26
C GLN A 135 -14.69 21.78 -1.81
#